data_AF-A0A2A5IDY3-F1
#
_entry.id   AF-A0A2A5IDY3-F1
#
_cell.length_a   1.000
_cell.length_b   1.000
_cell.length_c   1.000
_cell.angle_alpha   90.00
_cell.angle_beta   90.00
_cell.angle_gamma   90.00
#
_symmetry.space_group_name_H-M   'P 1'
#
loop_
_entity.id
_entity.type
_entity.pdbx_description
1 polymer ?
#
loop_
_entity_poly.entity_id
_entity_poly.type
_entity_poly.pdbx_seq_one_letter_code
_entity_poly.pdbx_strand_id
1 'polypeptide(L)'
;IIESRGFKINGVSASATAAKQLQADSGIESTTLQAYLLENRRFLESNADRDMAISELKRSPDFRPSVLIVDEGSFVDTLRFNQLLQIAEATETRLVLSGDRKQLESVDAGKPFAQAQDHWAEKA
;
A
#
# COMPACT_ATOMS: atom_id res chain seq x y z
N ILE A 1 -17.20 -2.36 8.48
CA ILE A 1 -16.70 -3.59 9.16
C ILE A 1 -15.23 -3.46 9.56
N ILE A 2 -14.34 -2.96 8.70
CA ILE A 2 -12.91 -2.80 9.02
C ILE A 2 -12.66 -1.56 9.91
N GLU A 3 -13.21 -0.39 9.57
CA GLU A 3 -13.10 0.83 10.39
C GLU A 3 -13.72 0.66 11.79
N SER A 4 -14.86 -0.05 11.86
CA SER A 4 -15.53 -0.40 13.10
C SER A 4 -14.72 -1.35 14.01
N ARG A 5 -13.60 -1.88 13.52
CA ARG A 5 -12.64 -2.69 14.29
C ARG A 5 -11.37 -1.91 14.66
N GLY A 6 -11.36 -0.59 14.47
CA GLY A 6 -10.26 0.30 14.85
C GLY A 6 -9.12 0.41 13.84
N PHE A 7 -9.31 -0.09 12.60
CA PHE A 7 -8.34 0.06 11.53
C PHE A 7 -8.53 1.40 10.82
N LYS A 8 -7.43 2.14 10.62
CA LYS A 8 -7.43 3.29 9.69
C LYS A 8 -7.41 2.76 8.25
N ILE A 9 -8.28 3.25 7.38
CA ILE A 9 -8.30 2.88 5.96
C ILE A 9 -7.89 4.08 5.13
N ASN A 10 -6.92 3.91 4.23
CA ASN A 10 -6.54 4.93 3.25
C ASN A 10 -6.46 4.31 1.85
N GLY A 11 -6.66 5.12 0.82
CA GLY A 11 -6.50 4.75 -0.57
C GLY A 11 -5.26 5.38 -1.19
N VAL A 12 -4.64 4.69 -2.13
CA VAL A 12 -3.61 5.26 -3.01
C VAL A 12 -3.88 4.91 -4.46
N SER A 13 -3.63 5.88 -5.33
CA SER A 13 -3.67 5.70 -6.78
C SER A 13 -2.46 6.34 -7.47
N ALA A 14 -2.30 6.07 -8.78
CA ALA A 14 -1.16 6.50 -9.58
C ALA A 14 -1.12 8.03 -9.81
N SER A 15 -2.27 8.69 -9.80
CA SER A 15 -2.41 10.12 -10.06
C SER A 15 -3.36 10.78 -9.08
N ALA A 16 -3.22 12.10 -8.91
CA ALA A 16 -4.10 12.87 -8.03
C ALA A 16 -5.56 12.83 -8.50
N THR A 17 -5.81 12.78 -9.81
CA THR A 17 -7.15 12.63 -10.38
C THR A 17 -7.75 11.28 -10.03
N ALA A 18 -7.00 10.20 -10.21
CA ALA A 18 -7.47 8.85 -9.88
C ALA A 18 -7.66 8.65 -8.37
N ALA A 19 -6.81 9.26 -7.53
CA ALA A 19 -6.99 9.27 -6.08
C ALA A 19 -8.28 10.02 -5.67
N LYS A 20 -8.57 11.17 -6.29
CA LYS A 20 -9.83 11.90 -6.05
C LYS A 20 -11.04 11.08 -6.48
N GLN A 21 -10.95 10.37 -7.60
CA GLN A 21 -12.02 9.50 -8.09
C GLN A 21 -12.24 8.33 -7.12
N LEU A 22 -11.17 7.65 -6.70
CA LEU A 22 -11.22 6.59 -5.69
C LEU A 22 -11.91 7.07 -4.41
N GLN A 23 -11.55 8.25 -3.91
CA GLN A 23 -12.18 8.84 -2.73
C GLN A 23 -13.66 9.18 -2.96
N ALA A 24 -14.01 9.75 -4.11
CA ALA A 24 -15.39 10.08 -4.45
C ALA A 24 -16.28 8.83 -4.53
N ASP A 25 -15.77 7.74 -5.09
CA ASP A 25 -16.54 6.51 -5.31
C ASP A 25 -16.63 5.62 -4.07
N SER A 26 -15.56 5.58 -3.26
CA SER A 26 -15.47 4.68 -2.10
C SER A 26 -15.72 5.35 -0.75
N GLY A 27 -15.61 6.68 -0.68
CA GLY A 27 -15.59 7.43 0.57
C GLY A 27 -14.28 7.30 1.37
N ILE A 28 -13.29 6.55 0.87
CA ILE A 28 -12.00 6.33 1.53
C ILE A 28 -11.06 7.50 1.24
N GLU A 29 -10.48 8.09 2.28
CA GLU A 29 -9.46 9.14 2.12
C GLU A 29 -8.31 8.61 1.25
N SER A 30 -8.05 9.29 0.13
CA SER A 30 -7.15 8.78 -0.89
C SER A 30 -6.12 9.81 -1.34
N THR A 31 -4.89 9.35 -1.58
CA THR A 31 -3.78 10.18 -2.05
C THR A 31 -3.04 9.51 -3.21
N THR A 32 -1.97 10.13 -3.70
CA THR A 32 -1.10 9.48 -4.69
C THR A 32 -0.13 8.51 -4.01
N LEU A 33 0.24 7.45 -4.70
CA LEU A 33 1.30 6.54 -4.25
C LEU A 33 2.58 7.32 -3.88
N GLN A 34 2.96 8.31 -4.70
CA GLN A 34 4.17 9.10 -4.47
C GLN A 34 4.09 9.92 -3.16
N ALA A 35 2.94 10.52 -2.88
CA ALA A 35 2.73 11.26 -1.64
C ALA A 35 2.77 10.34 -0.42
N TYR A 36 2.13 9.17 -0.50
CA TYR A 36 2.17 8.17 0.55
C TYR A 36 3.60 7.67 0.84
N LEU A 37 4.39 7.38 -0.21
CA LEU A 37 5.79 6.98 -0.07
C LEU A 37 6.63 8.10 0.56
N LEU A 38 6.39 9.36 0.18
CA LEU A 38 7.11 10.51 0.73
C LEU A 38 6.81 10.71 2.22
N GLU A 39 5.54 10.62 2.61
CA GLU A 39 5.10 10.73 4.01
C GLU A 39 5.71 9.62 4.89
N ASN A 40 5.88 8.42 4.31
CA ASN A 40 6.39 7.24 5.00
C ASN A 40 7.88 6.98 4.73
N ARG A 41 8.61 7.93 4.12
CA ARG A 41 10.00 7.73 3.67
C ARG A 41 10.95 7.28 4.77
N ARG A 42 10.69 7.68 6.02
CA ARG A 42 11.51 7.31 7.20
C ARG A 42 11.61 5.80 7.41
N PHE A 43 10.65 5.03 6.91
CA PHE A 43 10.68 3.56 6.98
C PHE A 43 11.48 2.91 5.82
N LEU A 44 11.96 3.72 4.88
CA LEU A 44 12.78 3.33 3.73
C LEU A 44 14.25 3.77 3.86
N GLU A 45 14.61 4.43 4.96
CA GLU A 45 15.98 4.88 5.26
C GLU A 45 16.84 3.71 5.76
N SER A 46 18.02 4.01 6.33
CA SER A 46 18.93 2.99 6.86
C SER A 46 18.27 2.10 7.92
N ASN A 47 18.77 0.88 8.13
CA ASN A 47 18.20 -0.04 9.12
C ASN A 47 18.09 0.57 10.53
N ALA A 48 19.10 1.32 10.97
CA ALA A 48 19.09 1.97 12.28
C ALA A 48 17.99 3.05 12.40
N ASP A 49 17.83 3.87 11.36
CA ASP A 49 16.80 4.91 11.31
C ASP A 49 15.39 4.29 11.23
N ARG A 50 15.25 3.21 10.44
CA ARG A 50 14.00 2.46 10.30
C ARG A 50 13.57 1.84 11.63
N ASP A 51 14.48 1.19 12.35
CA ASP A 51 14.18 0.55 13.64
C ASP A 51 13.77 1.58 14.70
N MET A 52 14.41 2.77 14.68
CA MET A 52 14.01 3.91 15.51
C MET A 52 12.60 4.38 15.16
N ALA A 53 12.30 4.60 13.87
CA ALA A 53 10.99 5.03 13.40
C ALA A 53 9.87 4.03 13.74
N ILE A 54 10.14 2.72 13.64
CA ILE A 54 9.20 1.67 14.05
C ILE A 54 8.97 1.73 15.57
N SER A 55 10.03 1.89 16.35
CA SER A 55 9.94 1.98 17.82
C SER A 55 9.13 3.20 18.27
N GLU A 56 9.32 4.35 17.62
CA GLU A 56 8.55 5.57 17.88
C GLU A 56 7.08 5.39 17.49
N LEU A 57 6.81 4.84 16.30
CA LEU A 57 5.46 4.58 15.82
C LEU A 57 4.69 3.70 16.81
N LYS A 58 5.29 2.60 17.26
CA LYS A 58 4.63 1.64 18.18
C LYS A 58 4.42 2.18 19.59
N ARG A 59 5.17 3.21 20.00
CA ARG A 59 4.96 3.91 21.29
C ARG A 59 3.90 4.99 21.21
N SER A 60 3.48 5.38 20.00
CA SER A 60 2.42 6.38 19.83
C SER A 60 1.10 5.86 20.40
N PRO A 61 0.39 6.63 21.25
CA PRO A 61 -0.91 6.23 21.79
C PRO A 61 -1.98 6.11 20.68
N ASP A 62 -1.76 6.80 19.56
CA ASP A 62 -2.63 6.83 18.40
C ASP A 62 -2.27 5.74 17.37
N PHE A 63 -1.27 4.90 17.66
CA PHE A 63 -0.93 3.79 16.77
C PHE A 63 -2.13 2.86 16.61
N ARG A 64 -2.50 2.63 15.35
CA ARG A 64 -3.54 1.69 14.94
C ARG A 64 -3.03 0.96 13.70
N PRO A 65 -3.18 -0.38 13.64
CA PRO A 65 -3.01 -1.11 12.39
C PRO A 65 -3.89 -0.48 11.30
N SER A 66 -3.37 -0.44 10.08
CA SER A 66 -4.06 0.24 8.99
C SER A 66 -4.30 -0.69 7.80
N VAL A 67 -5.19 -0.28 6.90
CA VAL A 67 -5.42 -0.93 5.62
C VAL A 67 -5.18 0.10 4.52
N LEU A 68 -4.37 -0.27 3.54
CA LEU A 68 -4.09 0.57 2.38
C LEU A 68 -4.71 -0.09 1.14
N ILE A 69 -5.70 0.58 0.55
CA ILE A 69 -6.27 0.19 -0.73
C ILE A 69 -5.38 0.77 -1.83
N VAL A 70 -4.88 -0.08 -2.74
CA VAL A 70 -3.97 0.32 -3.81
C VAL A 70 -4.61 0.01 -5.15
N ASP A 71 -4.87 1.05 -5.93
CA ASP A 71 -5.43 0.97 -7.28
C ASP A 71 -4.39 0.44 -8.29
N GLU A 72 -4.83 -0.46 -9.19
CA GLU A 72 -3.99 -1.26 -10.10
C GLU A 72 -3.04 -0.44 -10.99
N GLY A 73 -3.45 0.77 -11.39
CA GLY A 73 -2.60 1.68 -12.16
C GLY A 73 -1.36 2.16 -11.41
N SER A 74 -1.28 1.94 -10.09
CA SER A 74 -0.16 2.37 -9.24
C SER A 74 1.04 1.42 -9.28
N PHE A 75 0.86 0.18 -9.77
CA PHE A 75 1.88 -0.88 -9.74
C PHE A 75 2.82 -0.91 -10.97
N VAL A 76 2.90 0.18 -11.72
CA VAL A 76 3.72 0.24 -12.96
C VAL A 76 5.23 0.06 -12.68
N ASP A 77 5.67 0.17 -11.43
CA ASP A 77 7.09 0.03 -11.05
C ASP A 77 7.29 -0.92 -9.85
N THR A 78 8.09 -1.97 -10.07
CA THR A 78 8.50 -2.96 -9.06
C THR A 78 9.19 -2.31 -7.86
N LEU A 79 9.94 -1.23 -8.07
CA LEU A 79 10.64 -0.52 -7.00
C LEU A 79 9.65 0.07 -5.99
N ARG A 80 8.60 0.75 -6.47
CA ARG A 80 7.59 1.36 -5.61
C ARG A 80 6.76 0.32 -4.86
N PHE A 81 6.50 -0.82 -5.48
CA PHE A 81 5.82 -1.93 -4.81
C PHE A 81 6.66 -2.51 -3.67
N ASN A 82 7.97 -2.69 -3.87
CA ASN A 82 8.88 -3.11 -2.79
C ASN A 82 8.95 -2.08 -1.65
N GLN A 83 8.89 -0.78 -1.96
CA GLN A 83 8.81 0.26 -0.94
C GLN A 83 7.50 0.20 -0.16
N LEU A 84 6.37 -0.04 -0.83
CA LEU A 84 5.08 -0.26 -0.16
C LEU A 84 5.12 -1.46 0.78
N LEU A 85 5.71 -2.58 0.38
CA LEU A 85 5.84 -3.75 1.23
C LEU A 85 6.67 -3.47 2.49
N GLN A 86 7.79 -2.75 2.36
CA GLN A 86 8.62 -2.37 3.50
C GLN A 86 7.89 -1.43 4.46
N ILE A 87 7.18 -0.43 3.94
CA ILE A 87 6.36 0.47 4.75
C ILE A 87 5.23 -0.31 5.43
N ALA A 88 4.59 -1.22 4.70
CA ALA A 88 3.49 -2.03 5.21
C ALA A 88 3.91 -2.91 6.39
N GLU A 89 5.06 -3.57 6.27
CA GLU A 89 5.66 -4.35 7.36
C GLU A 89 5.99 -3.47 8.58
N ALA A 90 6.66 -2.34 8.36
CA ALA A 90 7.07 -1.43 9.43
C ALA A 90 5.88 -0.81 10.18
N THR A 91 4.77 -0.56 9.49
CA THR A 91 3.59 0.14 10.03
C THR A 91 2.43 -0.79 10.41
N GLU A 92 2.60 -2.11 10.27
CA GLU A 92 1.53 -3.10 10.42
C GLU A 92 0.30 -2.79 9.53
N THR A 93 0.58 -2.26 8.34
CA THR A 93 -0.44 -1.93 7.34
C THR A 93 -0.71 -3.12 6.45
N ARG A 94 -1.99 -3.45 6.25
CA ARG A 94 -2.43 -4.51 5.36
C ARG A 94 -2.70 -3.90 3.98
N LEU A 95 -2.06 -4.44 2.95
CA LEU A 95 -2.29 -3.99 1.57
C LEU A 95 -3.48 -4.74 0.97
N VAL A 96 -4.40 -4.01 0.35
CA VAL A 96 -5.47 -4.56 -0.49
C VAL A 96 -5.30 -3.98 -1.87
N LEU A 97 -5.01 -4.84 -2.84
CA LEU A 97 -4.81 -4.42 -4.22
C LEU A 97 -6.16 -4.52 -4.94
N SER A 98 -6.57 -3.46 -5.63
CA SER A 98 -7.89 -3.34 -6.25
C SER A 98 -7.76 -3.08 -7.76
N GLY A 99 -8.30 -4.00 -8.57
CA GLY A 99 -8.59 -3.80 -9.99
C GLY A 99 -8.98 -5.09 -10.75
N ASP A 100 -8.91 -5.09 -12.09
CA ASP A 100 -9.45 -6.11 -12.98
C ASP A 100 -8.36 -6.98 -13.62
N ARG A 101 -8.36 -8.28 -13.26
CA ARG A 101 -7.43 -9.32 -13.74
C ARG A 101 -7.19 -9.32 -15.24
N LYS A 102 -8.18 -8.91 -16.06
CA LYS A 102 -8.09 -8.95 -17.53
C LYS A 102 -7.14 -7.91 -18.12
N GLN A 103 -6.82 -6.83 -17.41
CA GLN A 103 -5.85 -5.85 -17.92
C GLN A 103 -4.39 -6.30 -17.73
N LEU A 104 -4.16 -7.34 -16.91
CA LEU A 104 -2.83 -7.87 -16.61
C LEU A 104 -2.23 -8.72 -17.73
N GLU A 105 -3.01 -9.22 -18.68
CA GLU A 105 -2.46 -10.05 -19.78
C GLU A 105 -1.71 -9.22 -20.84
N SER A 106 -1.95 -7.91 -20.91
CA SER A 106 -1.53 -7.08 -22.04
C SER A 106 -0.16 -6.40 -21.92
N VAL A 107 0.54 -6.50 -20.77
CA VAL A 107 1.85 -5.84 -20.58
C VAL A 107 2.87 -6.84 -20.06
N ASP A 108 3.66 -7.38 -20.98
CA ASP A 108 4.61 -8.46 -20.75
C ASP A 108 6.02 -7.89 -20.48
N ALA A 109 6.28 -7.52 -19.23
CA ALA A 109 7.63 -7.44 -18.63
C ALA A 109 7.53 -7.14 -17.12
N GLY A 110 7.86 -8.13 -16.29
CA GLY A 110 8.09 -7.95 -14.84
C GLY A 110 6.83 -7.67 -14.02
N LYS A 111 6.01 -8.71 -13.76
CA LYS A 111 4.78 -8.63 -12.96
C LYS A 111 4.99 -9.15 -11.52
N PRO A 112 5.45 -8.33 -10.55
CA PRO A 112 5.42 -8.67 -9.12
C PRO A 112 4.03 -9.09 -8.64
N PHE A 113 2.99 -8.51 -9.25
CA PHE A 113 1.59 -8.79 -8.92
C PHE A 113 1.16 -10.21 -9.31
N ALA A 114 1.49 -10.65 -10.53
CA ALA A 114 1.20 -12.03 -10.95
C ALA A 114 1.97 -13.02 -10.09
N GLN A 115 3.25 -12.74 -9.81
CA GLN A 115 4.09 -13.58 -8.95
C GLN A 115 3.58 -13.67 -7.50
N ALA A 116 3.11 -12.57 -6.91
CA ALA A 116 2.52 -12.59 -5.58
C ALA A 116 1.24 -13.42 -5.52
N GLN A 117 0.41 -13.39 -6.59
CA GLN A 117 -0.80 -14.19 -6.66
C GLN A 117 -0.54 -15.69 -6.87
N ASP A 118 0.45 -16.04 -7.70
CA ASP A 118 0.84 -17.44 -7.94
C ASP A 118 1.34 -18.09 -6.62
N HIS A 119 2.15 -17.37 -5.85
CA HIS A 119 2.64 -17.86 -4.56
C HIS A 119 1.56 -17.96 -3.47
N TRP A 120 0.49 -17.18 -3.55
CA TRP A 120 -0.63 -17.29 -2.60
C TRP A 120 -1.59 -18.43 -2.92
N ALA A 121 -1.73 -18.81 -4.20
CA ALA A 121 -2.61 -19.90 -4.63
C ALA A 121 -2.07 -21.30 -4.31
N GLU A 122 -0.74 -21.49 -4.19
CA GLU A 122 -0.13 -22.79 -3.83
C GLU A 122 -0.19 -23.13 -2.33
N LYS A 123 -0.62 -22.19 -1.47
CA LYS A 123 -0.70 -22.39 0.00
C LYS A 123 -2.14 -22.49 0.55
N ALA A 124 -3.15 -22.56 -0.32
CA ALA A 124 -4.54 -22.83 0.04
C ALA A 124 -4.90 -24.28 -0.30
#